data_AF-A0A1V0NG13-F1
#
_entry.id   AF-A0A1V0NG13-F1
#
_cell.length_a   1.000
_cell.length_b   1.000
_cell.length_c   1.000
_cell.angle_alpha   90.00
_cell.angle_beta   90.00
_cell.angle_gamma   90.00
#
_symmetry.space_group_name_H-M   'P 1'
#
loop_
_entity.id
_entity.type
_entity.pdbx_description
1 polymer ?
#
loop_
_entity_poly.entity_id
_entity_poly.type
_entity_poly.pdbx_seq_one_letter_code
_entity_poly.pdbx_strand_id
1 'polypeptide(L)'
;MAYTANSAIDDFKNFMPNSNFEEIENTKGRGLLLIDDLENKSVIFIYPLVHKEDNTKNYFDTRDSGVKERYYSWKYALENGLKYFIFGINNSVLKYQNYVFSLECSEQQICTISGTKDGMRNGPGNQIIIPNSYEPQKSFDRISNRLGVSIAVIGKQNINNYITMFDNRPFMEIITDTDGYSEENMNPVIFNTELETEFAHNRIIFGAPGTGKSYTLNKESIGDSEDPDSNYLLKNGGEYERVTFHPDYSYANFVGTYKPTMLDNGRLDLSDEQKQILDILRDKTLTGQGKYDKLWDICDNREPKFSGLSAIPTLLRLFDPEAEFQAKKPDGSNNERNNDYYGNEIRPYVTLLSEVSPEASEISYEYIPGPFMRVYVKALKNARTDNPKPHLLLIEEINRANVAAVFGDIFQLLDRDTNNVSEYPIQASEDVKKYLAKELGENKEDCSEILIPNNMFIWASMNSADQGVFPMDTAFKRRWSFTYQGINQGDEDIHEAVVKLGNSPIEVNWNELRKAINAELISYNVNEDKLLGAHFVSKSSLENKEKFDETFKSKVIMYLFDDAAKQKRQSMFAGVEVLQKSPKLYSDICEAYDSDGIGIFSLEIQRKFSGNSSKSSENESEEF
;
A
#
# COMPACT_ATOMS: atom_id res chain seq x y z
N MET A 1 42.75 33.90 -7.42
CA MET A 1 42.96 32.46 -7.74
C MET A 1 41.74 31.71 -7.28
N ALA A 2 41.25 30.74 -8.05
CA ALA A 2 40.11 29.92 -7.62
C ALA A 2 40.52 29.12 -6.39
N TYR A 3 39.66 29.07 -5.37
CA TYR A 3 39.91 28.28 -4.16
C TYR A 3 39.79 26.79 -4.50
N THR A 4 40.90 26.05 -4.36
CA THR A 4 41.03 24.67 -4.86
C THR A 4 40.78 23.62 -3.77
N ALA A 5 40.58 22.37 -4.16
CA ALA A 5 40.47 21.26 -3.21
C ALA A 5 41.74 21.11 -2.35
N ASN A 6 42.94 21.26 -2.93
CA ASN A 6 44.20 21.21 -2.19
C ASN A 6 44.29 22.35 -1.16
N SER A 7 43.87 23.57 -1.54
CA SER A 7 43.80 24.70 -0.61
C SER A 7 42.86 24.41 0.57
N ALA A 8 41.68 23.82 0.30
CA ALA A 8 40.74 23.42 1.34
C ALA A 8 41.31 22.35 2.29
N ILE A 9 42.05 21.38 1.77
CA ILE A 9 42.70 20.32 2.56
C ILE A 9 43.80 20.91 3.45
N ASP A 10 44.65 21.78 2.89
CA ASP A 10 45.73 22.42 3.65
C ASP A 10 45.17 23.32 4.76
N ASP A 11 44.14 24.11 4.47
CA ASP A 11 43.43 24.93 5.46
C ASP A 11 42.78 24.08 6.55
N PHE A 12 42.20 22.93 6.20
CA PHE A 12 41.65 22.00 7.18
C PHE A 12 42.71 21.47 8.14
N LYS A 13 43.84 20.99 7.60
CA LYS A 13 44.95 20.48 8.41
C LYS A 13 45.51 21.56 9.32
N ASN A 14 45.54 22.82 8.87
CA ASN A 14 45.92 23.96 9.71
C ASN A 14 44.94 24.24 10.85
N PHE A 15 43.66 23.89 10.71
CA PHE A 15 42.69 23.97 11.82
C PHE A 15 42.90 22.85 12.86
N MET A 16 43.63 21.79 12.50
CA MET A 16 43.84 20.58 13.28
C MET A 16 45.34 20.24 13.42
N PRO A 17 46.19 21.15 13.95
CA PRO A 17 47.64 21.02 13.89
C PRO A 17 48.21 19.83 14.69
N ASN A 18 47.47 19.32 15.67
CA ASN A 18 47.89 18.19 16.51
C ASN A 18 47.34 16.84 16.05
N SER A 19 46.53 16.83 14.98
CA SER A 19 45.89 15.61 14.49
C SER A 19 46.74 14.88 13.45
N ASN A 20 46.68 13.55 13.46
CA ASN A 20 47.30 12.73 12.43
C ASN A 20 46.29 12.42 11.31
N PHE A 21 46.74 12.48 10.06
CA PHE A 21 45.90 12.29 8.87
C PHE A 21 46.53 11.28 7.91
N GLU A 22 45.76 10.25 7.53
CA GLU A 22 46.09 9.33 6.45
C GLU A 22 45.17 9.58 5.25
N GLU A 23 45.70 9.49 4.03
CA GLU A 23 44.89 9.67 2.81
C GLU A 23 44.17 8.36 2.45
N ILE A 24 42.88 8.45 2.14
CA ILE A 24 42.09 7.32 1.66
C ILE A 24 42.32 7.15 0.15
N GLU A 25 42.63 5.93 -0.27
CA GLU A 25 42.90 5.60 -1.67
C GLU A 25 41.74 6.00 -2.61
N ASN A 26 42.08 6.36 -3.84
CA ASN A 26 41.13 6.77 -4.89
C ASN A 26 40.32 8.06 -4.59
N THR A 27 40.72 8.85 -3.57
CA THR A 27 40.03 10.10 -3.20
C THR A 27 40.73 11.39 -3.66
N LYS A 28 41.87 11.27 -4.36
CA LYS A 28 42.72 12.41 -4.80
C LYS A 28 43.03 13.39 -3.64
N GLY A 29 43.37 12.87 -2.47
CA GLY A 29 43.69 13.66 -1.28
C GLY A 29 42.50 14.21 -0.49
N ARG A 30 41.27 14.06 -1.00
CA ARG A 30 40.08 14.70 -0.40
C ARG A 30 39.44 13.89 0.71
N GLY A 31 39.66 12.58 0.72
CA GLY A 31 39.25 11.68 1.80
C GLY A 31 40.40 11.49 2.79
N LEU A 32 40.19 11.87 4.04
CA LEU A 32 41.17 11.82 5.10
C LEU A 32 40.67 10.90 6.22
N LEU A 33 41.49 9.97 6.66
CA LEU A 33 41.33 9.28 7.93
C LEU A 33 42.01 10.12 9.02
N LEU A 34 41.19 10.75 9.87
CA LEU A 34 41.63 11.46 11.05
C LEU A 34 41.83 10.47 12.20
N ILE A 35 42.99 10.54 12.84
CA ILE A 35 43.31 9.83 14.09
C ILE A 35 43.49 10.90 15.17
N ASP A 36 42.61 10.90 16.18
CA ASP A 36 42.69 11.84 17.30
C ASP A 36 43.69 11.39 18.38
N ASP A 37 43.92 12.24 19.38
CA ASP A 37 44.87 11.98 20.48
C ASP A 37 44.52 10.75 21.34
N LEU A 38 43.29 10.24 21.22
CA LEU A 38 42.78 9.06 21.91
C LEU A 38 42.75 7.82 20.98
N GLU A 39 43.42 7.89 19.84
CA GLU A 39 43.44 6.89 18.76
C GLU A 39 42.06 6.60 18.12
N ASN A 40 41.06 7.46 18.33
CA ASN A 40 39.79 7.31 17.63
C ASN A 40 39.95 7.68 16.16
N LYS A 41 39.34 6.87 15.30
CA LYS A 41 39.37 7.02 13.85
C LYS A 41 38.06 7.62 13.34
N SER A 42 38.16 8.66 12.51
CA SER A 42 37.03 9.26 11.81
C SER A 42 37.41 9.56 10.36
N VAL A 43 36.50 9.35 9.43
CA VAL A 43 36.70 9.70 8.02
C VAL A 43 36.14 11.08 7.75
N ILE A 44 36.88 11.88 6.98
CA ILE A 44 36.51 13.25 6.62
C ILE A 44 36.70 13.44 5.13
N PHE A 45 35.65 13.85 4.44
CA PHE A 45 35.69 14.26 3.05
C PHE A 45 35.66 15.78 2.92
N ILE A 46 36.61 16.36 2.19
CA ILE A 46 36.77 17.82 2.08
C ILE A 46 36.20 18.36 0.75
N TYR A 47 35.35 19.38 0.87
CA TYR A 47 34.85 20.22 -0.21
C TYR A 47 35.47 21.63 -0.16
N PRO A 48 36.02 22.15 -1.27
CA PRO A 48 36.22 23.59 -1.41
C PRO A 48 34.85 24.26 -1.59
N LEU A 49 34.41 25.07 -0.61
CA LEU A 49 33.14 25.77 -0.75
C LEU A 49 33.25 26.79 -1.87
N VAL A 50 32.28 26.77 -2.77
CA VAL A 50 32.22 27.73 -3.86
C VAL A 50 31.55 29.01 -3.37
N HIS A 51 32.22 30.13 -3.58
CA HIS A 51 31.71 31.48 -3.29
C HIS A 51 31.89 32.34 -4.55
N LYS A 52 30.82 32.99 -5.00
CA LYS A 52 30.90 34.02 -6.05
C LYS A 52 31.18 35.39 -5.44
N GLU A 53 32.00 36.20 -6.10
CA GLU A 53 32.38 37.57 -5.64
C GLU A 53 31.18 38.50 -5.40
N ASP A 54 30.09 38.31 -6.15
CA ASP A 54 28.82 39.05 -5.97
C ASP A 54 27.94 38.49 -4.84
N ASN A 55 28.43 37.49 -4.10
CA ASN A 55 27.73 36.74 -3.06
C ASN A 55 26.39 36.10 -3.51
N THR A 56 26.16 35.96 -4.82
CA THR A 56 24.88 35.42 -5.35
C THR A 56 24.78 33.90 -5.26
N LYS A 57 25.90 33.20 -5.05
CA LYS A 57 25.93 31.74 -4.91
C LYS A 57 27.02 31.31 -3.91
N ASN A 58 26.59 30.60 -2.88
CA ASN A 58 27.43 29.91 -1.89
C ASN A 58 26.96 28.45 -1.79
N TYR A 59 27.81 27.47 -2.06
CA TYR A 59 27.35 26.08 -2.12
C TYR A 59 28.48 25.04 -1.99
N PHE A 60 28.07 23.81 -1.67
CA PHE A 60 28.85 22.61 -1.89
C PHE A 60 28.61 22.11 -3.32
N ASP A 61 29.68 21.95 -4.10
CA ASP A 61 29.58 21.50 -5.49
C ASP A 61 29.46 19.97 -5.58
N THR A 62 28.37 19.43 -5.05
CA THR A 62 28.13 17.99 -4.90
C THR A 62 27.82 17.26 -6.21
N ARG A 63 27.61 17.99 -7.32
CA ARG A 63 27.23 17.44 -8.64
C ARG A 63 28.41 17.16 -9.55
N ASP A 64 29.37 18.07 -9.56
CA ASP A 64 30.39 18.14 -10.62
C ASP A 64 31.81 17.91 -10.07
N SER A 65 32.04 18.12 -8.76
CA SER A 65 33.36 17.99 -8.14
C SER A 65 33.40 16.96 -7.02
N GLY A 66 34.35 16.03 -7.08
CA GLY A 66 34.64 15.14 -5.95
C GLY A 66 33.62 14.04 -5.71
N VAL A 67 32.69 13.79 -6.62
CA VAL A 67 31.59 12.81 -6.43
C VAL A 67 32.14 11.40 -6.24
N LYS A 68 33.06 10.99 -7.11
CA LYS A 68 33.71 9.67 -7.06
C LYS A 68 34.58 9.54 -5.82
N GLU A 69 35.34 10.59 -5.51
CA GLU A 69 36.21 10.65 -4.34
C GLU A 69 35.41 10.64 -3.02
N ARG A 70 34.24 11.29 -2.99
CA ARG A 70 33.30 11.29 -1.86
C ARG A 70 32.78 9.88 -1.60
N TYR A 71 32.34 9.20 -2.66
CA TYR A 71 31.86 7.82 -2.60
C TYR A 71 32.92 6.87 -2.01
N TYR A 72 34.18 6.92 -2.48
CA TYR A 72 35.24 6.07 -1.91
C TYR A 72 35.52 6.37 -0.43
N SER A 73 35.44 7.65 -0.02
CA SER A 73 35.61 8.04 1.38
C SER A 73 34.47 7.50 2.25
N TRP A 74 33.23 7.62 1.78
CA TRP A 74 32.05 7.10 2.45
C TRP A 74 32.11 5.57 2.58
N LYS A 75 32.42 4.87 1.48
CA LYS A 75 32.57 3.40 1.46
C LYS A 75 33.63 2.92 2.44
N TYR A 76 34.79 3.58 2.47
CA TYR A 76 35.86 3.27 3.43
C TYR A 76 35.38 3.43 4.89
N ALA A 77 34.64 4.50 5.18
CA ALA A 77 34.09 4.72 6.52
C ALA A 77 33.09 3.62 6.92
N LEU A 78 32.25 3.20 5.97
CA LEU A 78 31.25 2.15 6.15
C LEU A 78 31.89 0.78 6.45
N GLU A 79 32.83 0.36 5.60
CA GLU A 79 33.54 -0.93 5.72
C GLU A 79 34.32 -1.05 7.04
N ASN A 80 34.72 0.08 7.63
CA ASN A 80 35.48 0.13 8.87
C ASN A 80 34.65 0.57 10.09
N GLY A 81 33.34 0.80 9.95
CA GLY A 81 32.45 1.22 11.04
C GLY A 81 32.80 2.57 11.68
N LEU A 82 33.39 3.48 10.90
CA LEU A 82 33.90 4.78 11.34
C LEU A 82 32.86 5.90 11.15
N LYS A 83 32.99 6.99 11.90
CA LYS A 83 32.24 8.23 11.64
C LYS A 83 32.67 8.81 10.29
N TYR A 84 31.76 9.51 9.59
CA TYR A 84 32.03 10.01 8.23
C TYR A 84 31.56 11.45 8.00
N PHE A 85 32.46 12.43 8.06
CA PHE A 85 32.08 13.83 7.94
C PHE A 85 32.30 14.38 6.54
N ILE A 86 31.42 15.26 6.08
CA ILE A 86 31.63 16.01 4.82
C ILE A 86 31.79 17.49 5.17
N PHE A 87 33.01 17.99 5.03
CA PHE A 87 33.38 19.34 5.45
C PHE A 87 33.63 20.26 4.26
N GLY A 88 32.94 21.40 4.26
CA GLY A 88 33.12 22.51 3.36
C GLY A 88 33.98 23.59 4.01
N ILE A 89 35.04 24.00 3.31
CA ILE A 89 35.99 25.00 3.79
C ILE A 89 36.21 26.03 2.69
N ASN A 90 36.34 27.30 3.08
CA ASN A 90 36.89 28.35 2.22
C ASN A 90 37.55 29.46 3.04
N ASN A 91 38.87 29.40 3.15
CA ASN A 91 39.66 30.36 3.91
C ASN A 91 39.96 31.67 3.14
N SER A 92 39.65 31.70 1.84
CA SER A 92 39.82 32.92 1.02
C SER A 92 38.68 33.93 1.20
N VAL A 93 37.57 33.51 1.80
CA VAL A 93 36.38 34.34 2.05
C VAL A 93 36.35 34.73 3.53
N LEU A 94 36.43 36.04 3.80
CA LEU A 94 36.58 36.59 5.16
C LEU A 94 35.54 36.06 6.16
N LYS A 95 34.27 35.92 5.74
CA LYS A 95 33.18 35.40 6.61
C LYS A 95 33.25 33.89 6.88
N TYR A 96 34.05 33.14 6.12
CA TYR A 96 34.21 31.68 6.28
C TYR A 96 35.58 31.28 6.83
N GLN A 97 36.55 32.20 6.93
CA GLN A 97 37.94 31.92 7.30
C GLN A 97 38.13 31.20 8.65
N ASN A 98 37.17 31.31 9.56
CA ASN A 98 37.24 30.70 10.90
C ASN A 98 36.20 29.59 11.09
N TYR A 99 35.60 29.10 10.02
CA TYR A 99 34.45 28.20 10.08
C TYR A 99 34.61 26.99 9.14
N VAL A 100 34.08 25.86 9.61
CA VAL A 100 33.89 24.64 8.84
C VAL A 100 32.40 24.36 8.72
N PHE A 101 31.95 24.04 7.52
CA PHE A 101 30.56 23.71 7.23
C PHE A 101 30.44 22.19 7.09
N SER A 102 29.74 21.52 7.99
CA SER A 102 29.52 20.08 7.94
C SER A 102 28.15 19.78 7.35
N LEU A 103 28.08 18.94 6.30
CA LEU A 103 26.80 18.42 5.82
C LEU A 103 26.33 17.31 6.77
N GLU A 104 25.19 17.55 7.43
CA GLU A 104 24.57 16.60 8.36
C GLU A 104 23.41 15.87 7.66
N CYS A 105 23.74 15.05 6.66
CA CYS A 105 22.79 14.24 5.91
C CYS A 105 23.45 12.94 5.41
N SER A 106 22.64 11.94 5.06
CA SER A 106 23.16 10.68 4.52
C SER A 106 23.75 10.87 3.12
N GLU A 107 24.69 10.01 2.72
CA GLU A 107 25.25 10.01 1.36
C GLU A 107 24.14 9.79 0.31
N GLN A 108 23.10 9.02 0.64
CA GLN A 108 21.92 8.82 -0.21
C GLN A 108 21.12 10.11 -0.42
N GLN A 109 20.93 10.93 0.61
CA GLN A 109 20.26 12.23 0.49
C GLN A 109 21.08 13.17 -0.38
N ILE A 110 22.41 13.17 -0.24
CA ILE A 110 23.31 13.96 -1.10
C ILE A 110 23.24 13.47 -2.54
N CYS A 111 23.28 12.16 -2.78
CA CYS A 111 23.18 11.55 -4.10
C CYS A 111 21.86 11.90 -4.79
N THR A 112 20.74 11.81 -4.08
CA THR A 112 19.41 12.18 -4.56
C THR A 112 19.35 13.66 -4.94
N ILE A 113 19.86 14.55 -4.08
CA ILE A 113 19.85 16.00 -4.33
C ILE A 113 20.76 16.35 -5.51
N SER A 114 21.96 15.79 -5.55
CA SER A 114 22.98 16.11 -6.55
C SER A 114 22.81 15.38 -7.87
N GLY A 115 21.84 14.48 -7.98
CA GLY A 115 21.63 13.66 -9.16
C GLY A 115 22.85 12.79 -9.46
N THR A 116 23.45 12.21 -8.41
CA THR A 116 24.61 11.32 -8.51
C THR A 116 24.28 9.94 -7.96
N LYS A 117 24.89 8.88 -8.49
CA LYS A 117 24.76 7.50 -8.00
C LYS A 117 26.13 6.83 -8.12
N ASP A 118 26.58 6.13 -7.08
CA ASP A 118 27.84 5.36 -7.05
C ASP A 118 29.08 6.12 -7.57
N GLY A 119 29.21 7.39 -7.15
CA GLY A 119 30.35 8.21 -7.56
C GLY A 119 30.25 8.83 -8.96
N MET A 120 29.13 8.68 -9.66
CA MET A 120 28.90 9.19 -11.02
C MET A 120 27.65 10.06 -11.12
N ARG A 121 27.63 10.99 -12.08
CA ARG A 121 26.45 11.82 -12.35
C ARG A 121 25.39 10.99 -13.08
N ASN A 122 24.18 10.98 -12.53
CA ASN A 122 23.05 10.13 -12.92
C ASN A 122 21.76 10.93 -13.16
N GLY A 123 21.86 12.19 -13.62
CA GLY A 123 20.69 13.01 -13.99
C GLY A 123 20.84 14.52 -13.73
N PRO A 124 19.73 15.28 -13.85
CA PRO A 124 19.67 16.66 -13.40
C PRO A 124 19.67 16.71 -11.87
N GLY A 125 20.66 17.37 -11.29
CA GLY A 125 20.80 17.52 -9.85
C GLY A 125 20.95 18.96 -9.41
N ASN A 126 20.79 19.20 -8.11
CA ASN A 126 20.98 20.47 -7.42
C ASN A 126 22.27 20.48 -6.60
N GLN A 127 22.89 21.66 -6.51
CA GLN A 127 23.96 21.90 -5.55
C GLN A 127 23.35 22.13 -4.16
N ILE A 128 24.10 21.81 -3.10
CA ILE A 128 23.67 22.08 -1.73
C ILE A 128 24.05 23.52 -1.40
N ILE A 129 23.03 24.41 -1.42
CA ILE A 129 23.20 25.85 -1.26
C ILE A 129 23.32 26.22 0.22
N ILE A 130 24.33 27.03 0.55
CA ILE A 130 24.41 27.80 1.79
C ILE A 130 23.64 29.12 1.55
N PRO A 131 22.68 29.51 2.40
CA PRO A 131 21.92 30.74 2.22
C PRO A 131 22.85 31.96 2.06
N ASN A 132 22.67 32.73 0.99
CA ASN A 132 23.58 33.84 0.65
C ASN A 132 23.63 34.95 1.72
N SER A 133 22.52 35.14 2.44
CA SER A 133 22.40 36.09 3.55
C SER A 133 22.98 35.58 4.86
N TYR A 134 23.43 34.33 4.91
CA TYR A 134 23.95 33.73 6.13
C TYR A 134 25.40 34.13 6.37
N GLU A 135 25.65 34.67 7.56
CA GLU A 135 26.97 35.00 8.08
C GLU A 135 27.17 34.30 9.43
N PRO A 136 28.20 33.45 9.58
CA PRO A 136 28.48 32.80 10.85
C PRO A 136 28.84 33.83 11.93
N GLN A 137 28.14 33.80 13.07
CA GLN A 137 28.39 34.68 14.22
C GLN A 137 28.61 33.91 15.53
N LYS A 138 28.08 32.68 15.62
CA LYS A 138 28.18 31.82 16.80
C LYS A 138 29.41 30.92 16.71
N SER A 139 29.79 30.31 17.83
CA SER A 139 30.85 29.30 17.88
C SER A 139 30.38 27.95 17.32
N PHE A 140 29.07 27.69 17.32
CA PHE A 140 28.39 26.61 16.65
C PHE A 140 26.98 27.06 16.26
N ASP A 141 26.51 26.68 15.07
CA ASP A 141 25.16 26.96 14.57
C ASP A 141 24.71 25.84 13.64
N ARG A 142 23.40 25.69 13.44
CA ARG A 142 22.84 24.76 12.44
C ARG A 142 21.87 25.50 11.53
N ILE A 143 22.10 25.40 10.24
CA ILE A 143 21.24 26.02 9.23
C ILE A 143 20.65 24.95 8.32
N SER A 144 19.41 25.14 7.91
CA SER A 144 18.77 24.27 6.91
C SER A 144 18.67 25.01 5.58
N ASN A 145 18.95 24.30 4.50
CA ASN A 145 18.70 24.83 3.16
C ASN A 145 17.25 24.55 2.71
N ARG A 146 16.85 25.12 1.57
CA ARG A 146 15.51 24.92 0.98
C ARG A 146 15.22 23.48 0.51
N LEU A 147 16.24 22.62 0.51
CA LEU A 147 16.16 21.21 0.13
C LEU A 147 16.11 20.28 1.36
N GLY A 148 15.93 20.83 2.57
CA GLY A 148 15.84 20.07 3.82
C GLY A 148 17.18 19.51 4.31
N VAL A 149 18.31 19.98 3.78
CA VAL A 149 19.65 19.56 4.27
C VAL A 149 20.09 20.45 5.40
N SER A 150 20.42 19.83 6.53
CA SER A 150 21.06 20.47 7.67
C SER A 150 22.55 20.64 7.43
N ILE A 151 23.06 21.84 7.69
CA ILE A 151 24.46 22.21 7.60
C ILE A 151 24.88 22.75 8.97
N ALA A 152 25.76 22.03 9.65
CA ALA A 152 26.37 22.55 10.87
C ALA A 152 27.50 23.52 10.51
N VAL A 153 27.51 24.67 11.17
CA VAL A 153 28.48 25.74 10.97
C VAL A 153 29.31 25.82 12.24
N ILE A 154 30.56 25.38 12.15
CA ILE A 154 31.40 25.07 13.30
C ILE A 154 32.57 26.06 13.30
N GLY A 155 32.69 26.86 14.35
CA GLY A 155 33.90 27.68 14.54
C GLY A 155 35.11 26.77 14.75
N LYS A 156 36.27 27.11 14.17
CA LYS A 156 37.47 26.27 14.19
C LYS A 156 37.87 25.77 15.59
N GLN A 157 37.60 26.56 16.62
CA GLN A 157 37.88 26.20 18.02
C GLN A 157 37.05 25.03 18.55
N ASN A 158 35.92 24.72 17.91
CA ASN A 158 34.96 23.70 18.35
C ASN A 158 34.99 22.43 17.50
N ILE A 159 35.86 22.35 16.50
CA ILE A 159 35.83 21.25 15.52
C ILE A 159 36.15 19.89 16.15
N ASN A 160 37.10 19.84 17.09
CA ASN A 160 37.42 18.63 17.84
C ASN A 160 36.20 18.17 18.65
N ASN A 161 35.59 19.08 19.41
CA ASN A 161 34.38 18.79 20.17
C ASN A 161 33.26 18.28 19.27
N TYR A 162 33.07 18.89 18.10
CA TYR A 162 32.06 18.45 17.14
C TYR A 162 32.31 17.02 16.63
N ILE A 163 33.53 16.70 16.20
CA ILE A 163 33.87 15.35 15.71
C ILE A 163 33.75 14.30 16.82
N THR A 164 34.13 14.65 18.05
CA THR A 164 34.00 13.77 19.21
C THR A 164 32.54 13.54 19.59
N MET A 165 31.73 14.60 19.67
CA MET A 165 30.35 14.55 20.18
C MET A 165 29.33 14.12 19.14
N PHE A 166 29.49 14.51 17.86
CA PHE A 166 28.56 14.13 16.81
C PHE A 166 28.90 12.73 16.31
N ASP A 167 27.92 11.82 16.37
CA ASP A 167 28.03 10.48 15.81
C ASP A 167 26.99 10.32 14.71
N ASN A 168 27.48 10.20 13.49
CA ASN A 168 26.65 10.10 12.32
C ASN A 168 26.59 8.71 11.72
N ARG A 169 27.21 7.71 12.37
CA ARG A 169 27.06 6.30 12.00
C ARG A 169 25.59 5.85 11.98
N PRO A 170 24.68 6.35 12.83
CA PRO A 170 23.26 6.05 12.71
C PRO A 170 22.60 6.60 11.43
N PHE A 171 23.16 7.64 10.82
CA PHE A 171 22.72 8.20 9.53
C PHE A 171 23.51 7.62 8.34
N MET A 172 24.54 6.82 8.63
CA MET A 172 25.27 6.00 7.68
C MET A 172 24.49 4.69 7.51
N GLU A 173 23.33 4.77 6.88
CA GLU A 173 22.60 3.57 6.52
C GLU A 173 23.46 2.73 5.58
N ILE A 174 23.72 1.49 6.00
CA ILE A 174 23.94 0.39 5.08
C ILE A 174 22.55 0.12 4.49
N ILE A 175 22.46 0.16 3.16
CA ILE A 175 21.56 -0.73 2.45
C ILE A 175 21.87 -2.14 2.95
N THR A 176 21.14 -2.63 3.95
CA THR A 176 20.89 -4.06 4.05
C THR A 176 19.81 -4.43 3.03
N ASP A 177 20.06 -4.05 1.77
CA ASP A 177 19.56 -4.71 0.56
C ASP A 177 20.76 -5.31 -0.19
N THR A 178 21.73 -5.83 0.56
CA THR A 178 22.32 -7.12 0.19
C THR A 178 21.64 -8.16 1.08
N ASP A 179 20.48 -8.71 0.71
CA ASP A 179 20.28 -9.56 -0.46
C ASP A 179 20.44 -8.90 -1.85
N GLY A 180 21.66 -9.02 -2.40
CA GLY A 180 21.90 -9.13 -3.83
C GLY A 180 21.89 -7.90 -4.74
N TYR A 181 22.59 -6.80 -4.44
CA TYR A 181 23.11 -5.91 -5.50
C TYR A 181 24.62 -6.10 -5.70
N SER A 182 24.96 -7.26 -6.25
CA SER A 182 26.08 -7.32 -7.20
C SER A 182 25.66 -6.54 -8.45
N GLU A 183 26.60 -5.93 -9.16
CA GLU A 183 26.43 -5.51 -10.57
C GLU A 183 26.14 -6.70 -11.51
N GLU A 184 25.77 -7.88 -10.97
CA GLU A 184 25.41 -9.09 -11.70
C GLU A 184 23.90 -9.41 -11.67
N ASN A 185 23.03 -8.69 -10.94
CA ASN A 185 21.58 -8.97 -10.97
C ASN A 185 20.71 -7.68 -10.97
N MET A 186 20.73 -6.90 -12.06
CA MET A 186 19.48 -6.25 -12.47
C MET A 186 18.56 -7.38 -12.93
N ASN A 187 17.56 -7.76 -12.12
CA ASN A 187 16.51 -8.66 -12.60
C ASN A 187 15.50 -7.80 -13.36
N PRO A 188 15.50 -7.79 -14.70
CA PRO A 188 14.56 -7.00 -15.47
C PRO A 188 13.13 -7.36 -15.08
N VAL A 189 12.18 -6.44 -15.27
CA VAL A 189 10.76 -6.75 -15.08
C VAL A 189 10.39 -7.93 -16.01
N ILE A 190 10.05 -9.07 -15.41
CA ILE A 190 9.69 -10.29 -16.13
C ILE A 190 8.18 -10.27 -16.37
N PHE A 191 7.78 -10.23 -17.65
CA PHE A 191 6.37 -10.30 -18.02
C PHE A 191 5.93 -11.70 -18.47
N ASN A 192 6.84 -12.46 -19.09
CA ASN A 192 6.59 -13.85 -19.47
C ASN A 192 7.25 -14.77 -18.45
N THR A 193 6.45 -15.47 -17.65
CA THR A 193 6.90 -16.39 -16.61
C THR A 193 6.87 -17.86 -17.05
N GLU A 194 6.64 -18.12 -18.34
CA GLU A 194 6.44 -19.47 -18.90
C GLU A 194 5.33 -20.28 -18.20
N LEU A 195 4.37 -19.59 -17.56
CA LEU A 195 3.26 -20.24 -16.86
C LEU A 195 2.34 -20.91 -17.88
N GLU A 196 2.28 -22.24 -17.85
CA GLU A 196 1.32 -23.02 -18.63
C GLU A 196 -0.02 -23.14 -17.90
N THR A 197 -1.11 -22.84 -18.59
CA THR A 197 -2.47 -22.93 -18.05
C THR A 197 -3.48 -23.17 -19.18
N GLU A 198 -4.55 -23.90 -18.88
CA GLU A 198 -5.71 -24.05 -19.78
C GLU A 198 -6.73 -22.92 -19.61
N PHE A 199 -6.61 -22.13 -18.53
CA PHE A 199 -7.55 -21.07 -18.23
C PHE A 199 -7.27 -19.81 -19.06
N ALA A 200 -8.34 -19.17 -19.53
CA ALA A 200 -8.24 -17.88 -20.20
C ALA A 200 -7.79 -16.77 -19.24
N HIS A 201 -6.81 -15.96 -19.65
CA HIS A 201 -6.30 -14.83 -18.86
C HIS A 201 -7.33 -13.74 -18.62
N ASN A 202 -8.09 -13.37 -19.66
CA ASN A 202 -9.20 -12.43 -19.54
C ASN A 202 -10.50 -13.18 -19.81
N ARG A 203 -11.34 -13.36 -18.78
CA ARG A 203 -12.59 -14.15 -18.90
C ARG A 203 -13.80 -13.44 -18.31
N ILE A 204 -14.94 -13.50 -19.01
CA ILE A 204 -16.23 -13.04 -18.50
C ILE A 204 -17.20 -14.22 -18.46
N ILE A 205 -17.75 -14.51 -17.29
CA ILE A 205 -18.88 -15.43 -17.13
C ILE A 205 -20.18 -14.60 -17.10
N PHE A 206 -21.12 -14.94 -17.96
CA PHE A 206 -22.39 -14.22 -18.10
C PHE A 206 -23.59 -15.13 -18.23
N GLY A 207 -24.76 -14.62 -17.87
CA GLY A 207 -26.02 -15.35 -17.88
C GLY A 207 -27.03 -14.76 -16.91
N ALA A 208 -28.21 -15.38 -16.87
CA ALA A 208 -29.34 -14.95 -16.04
C ALA A 208 -29.01 -14.93 -14.54
N PRO A 209 -29.80 -14.23 -13.71
CA PRO A 209 -29.62 -14.26 -12.25
C PRO A 209 -29.89 -15.65 -11.70
N GLY A 210 -29.10 -16.04 -10.69
CA GLY A 210 -29.23 -17.35 -10.04
C GLY A 210 -28.70 -18.54 -10.84
N THR A 211 -27.98 -18.33 -11.95
CA THR A 211 -27.36 -19.45 -12.70
C THR A 211 -26.06 -19.97 -12.08
N GLY A 212 -25.50 -19.28 -11.08
CA GLY A 212 -24.31 -19.74 -10.35
C GLY A 212 -22.99 -19.09 -10.75
N LYS A 213 -22.99 -17.95 -11.47
CA LYS A 213 -21.77 -17.28 -11.99
C LYS A 213 -20.65 -17.10 -10.97
N SER A 214 -20.93 -16.46 -9.84
CA SER A 214 -19.92 -16.22 -8.80
C SER A 214 -19.46 -17.52 -8.14
N TYR A 215 -20.34 -18.54 -8.05
CA TYR A 215 -19.97 -19.87 -7.56
C TYR A 215 -19.03 -20.59 -8.54
N THR A 216 -19.32 -20.56 -9.85
CA THR A 216 -18.44 -21.10 -10.89
C THR A 216 -17.08 -20.40 -10.89
N LEU A 217 -17.05 -19.07 -10.80
CA LEU A 217 -15.79 -18.31 -10.67
C LEU A 217 -15.00 -18.73 -9.43
N ASN A 218 -15.65 -18.93 -8.27
CA ASN A 218 -14.98 -19.44 -7.07
C ASN A 218 -14.40 -20.83 -7.29
N LYS A 219 -15.23 -21.77 -7.76
CA LYS A 219 -14.83 -23.16 -7.99
C LYS A 219 -13.62 -23.25 -8.91
N GLU A 220 -13.63 -22.53 -10.02
CA GLU A 220 -12.54 -22.57 -11.00
C GLU A 220 -11.30 -21.75 -10.58
N SER A 221 -11.42 -20.81 -9.64
CA SER A 221 -10.29 -20.00 -9.18
C SER A 221 -9.59 -20.57 -7.95
N ILE A 222 -10.35 -20.86 -6.89
CA ILE A 222 -9.83 -21.25 -5.57
C ILE A 222 -10.21 -22.70 -5.18
N GLY A 223 -10.90 -23.42 -6.06
CA GLY A 223 -11.35 -24.78 -5.83
C GLY A 223 -12.67 -24.86 -5.09
N ASP A 224 -13.18 -26.08 -4.96
CA ASP A 224 -14.38 -26.41 -4.20
C ASP A 224 -14.03 -27.38 -3.08
N SER A 225 -14.56 -27.14 -1.88
CA SER A 225 -14.39 -28.07 -0.75
C SER A 225 -14.98 -29.45 -1.02
N GLU A 226 -16.00 -29.54 -1.87
CA GLU A 226 -16.66 -30.80 -2.22
C GLU A 226 -15.89 -31.59 -3.30
N ASP A 227 -15.00 -30.94 -4.05
CA ASP A 227 -14.17 -31.56 -5.09
C ASP A 227 -12.72 -31.02 -5.06
N PRO A 228 -11.90 -31.48 -4.09
CA PRO A 228 -10.54 -30.99 -3.90
C PRO A 228 -9.59 -31.37 -5.05
N ASP A 229 -9.92 -32.42 -5.79
CA ASP A 229 -9.10 -32.96 -6.87
C ASP A 229 -9.33 -32.23 -8.20
N SER A 230 -10.39 -31.43 -8.30
CA SER A 230 -10.65 -30.56 -9.46
C SER A 230 -9.44 -29.72 -9.86
N ASN A 231 -9.32 -29.41 -11.16
CA ASN A 231 -8.33 -28.46 -11.63
C ASN A 231 -8.88 -27.04 -11.49
N TYR A 232 -8.18 -26.19 -10.74
CA TYR A 232 -8.54 -24.79 -10.52
C TYR A 232 -7.28 -23.92 -10.54
N LEU A 233 -7.44 -22.64 -10.89
CA LEU A 233 -6.32 -21.76 -11.22
C LEU A 233 -5.27 -21.68 -10.11
N LEU A 234 -5.69 -21.46 -8.86
CA LEU A 234 -4.80 -21.26 -7.72
C LEU A 234 -4.43 -22.56 -6.98
N LYS A 235 -4.64 -23.74 -7.59
CA LYS A 235 -4.38 -25.06 -6.98
C LYS A 235 -2.97 -25.21 -6.46
N ASN A 236 -2.00 -24.66 -7.19
CA ASN A 236 -0.59 -24.74 -6.85
C ASN A 236 -0.09 -23.47 -6.13
N GLY A 237 -0.99 -22.69 -5.52
CA GLY A 237 -0.71 -21.42 -4.87
C GLY A 237 -1.00 -20.21 -5.76
N GLY A 238 -0.63 -19.02 -5.26
CA GLY A 238 -0.98 -17.73 -5.87
C GLY A 238 -1.92 -16.94 -4.98
N GLU A 239 -2.30 -15.75 -5.45
CA GLU A 239 -3.18 -14.84 -4.70
C GLU A 239 -4.31 -14.33 -5.57
N TYR A 240 -5.41 -13.93 -4.95
CA TYR A 240 -6.48 -13.23 -5.65
C TYR A 240 -6.96 -12.00 -4.88
N GLU A 241 -7.52 -11.07 -5.62
CA GLU A 241 -8.27 -9.96 -5.06
C GLU A 241 -9.63 -9.87 -5.75
N ARG A 242 -10.71 -9.74 -4.95
CA ARG A 242 -12.08 -9.64 -5.45
C ARG A 242 -12.63 -8.24 -5.23
N VAL A 243 -13.24 -7.68 -6.27
CA VAL A 243 -13.92 -6.38 -6.25
C VAL A 243 -15.27 -6.47 -6.94
N THR A 244 -16.17 -5.54 -6.62
CA THR A 244 -17.48 -5.44 -7.26
C THR A 244 -17.63 -4.05 -7.87
N PHE A 245 -18.01 -3.99 -9.15
CA PHE A 245 -18.25 -2.72 -9.82
C PHE A 245 -19.64 -2.18 -9.48
N HIS A 246 -19.69 -0.87 -9.25
CA HIS A 246 -20.92 -0.12 -8.99
C HIS A 246 -20.96 1.11 -9.91
N PRO A 247 -22.11 1.77 -10.10
CA PRO A 247 -22.27 2.85 -11.08
C PRO A 247 -21.22 3.97 -10.98
N ASP A 248 -20.83 4.34 -9.76
CA ASP A 248 -19.83 5.40 -9.49
C ASP A 248 -18.38 4.88 -9.42
N TYR A 249 -18.13 3.62 -9.79
CA TYR A 249 -16.78 3.05 -9.77
C TYR A 249 -15.94 3.73 -10.86
N SER A 250 -14.75 4.19 -10.51
CA SER A 250 -13.92 5.03 -11.40
C SER A 250 -12.50 4.49 -11.57
N TYR A 251 -11.76 5.04 -12.54
CA TYR A 251 -10.34 4.76 -12.73
C TYR A 251 -9.52 4.95 -11.46
N ALA A 252 -9.83 5.99 -10.67
CA ALA A 252 -9.18 6.27 -9.39
C ALA A 252 -9.43 5.18 -8.33
N ASN A 253 -10.58 4.49 -8.40
CA ASN A 253 -10.87 3.35 -7.53
C ASN A 253 -10.15 2.09 -8.02
N PHE A 254 -10.04 1.88 -9.34
CA PHE A 254 -9.53 0.68 -9.96
C PHE A 254 -8.01 0.60 -10.04
N VAL A 255 -7.39 1.67 -10.55
CA VAL A 255 -5.93 1.78 -10.73
C VAL A 255 -5.29 2.46 -9.54
N GLY A 256 -5.90 3.54 -9.06
CA GLY A 256 -5.43 4.29 -7.89
C GLY A 256 -5.43 5.80 -8.12
N THR A 257 -5.19 6.55 -7.06
CA THR A 257 -5.10 8.01 -7.11
C THR A 257 -4.28 8.53 -5.94
N TYR A 258 -3.69 9.72 -6.10
CA TYR A 258 -3.20 10.47 -4.96
C TYR A 258 -4.35 10.84 -4.02
N LYS A 259 -4.16 10.56 -2.74
CA LYS A 259 -5.05 11.00 -1.66
C LYS A 259 -4.24 11.75 -0.61
N PRO A 260 -4.87 12.74 0.05
CA PRO A 260 -4.27 13.35 1.23
C PRO A 260 -4.16 12.28 2.32
N THR A 261 -2.95 12.01 2.77
CA THR A 261 -2.65 11.19 3.93
C THR A 261 -2.07 12.11 5.00
N MET A 262 -2.57 11.97 6.23
CA MET A 262 -1.91 12.62 7.35
C MET A 262 -0.51 12.02 7.45
N LEU A 263 0.52 12.86 7.51
CA LEU A 263 1.81 12.39 7.99
C LEU A 263 1.57 11.96 9.44
N ASP A 264 1.40 10.67 9.65
CA ASP A 264 1.72 10.06 10.93
C ASP A 264 3.24 10.23 11.06
N ASN A 265 3.68 11.41 11.50
CA ASN A 265 5.00 11.59 12.10
C ASN A 265 5.01 10.60 13.24
N GLY A 266 5.61 9.43 13.00
CA GLY A 266 5.30 8.19 13.69
C GLY A 266 5.01 8.48 15.15
N ARG A 267 3.80 8.14 15.60
CA ARG A 267 3.55 8.07 17.04
C ARG A 267 4.50 6.98 17.51
N LEU A 268 5.72 7.36 17.88
CA LEU A 268 6.68 6.50 18.54
C LEU A 268 5.85 5.82 19.63
N ASP A 269 5.84 4.49 19.62
CA ASP A 269 5.08 3.74 20.62
C ASP A 269 5.83 3.89 21.94
N LEU A 270 5.65 5.05 22.56
CA LEU A 270 6.41 5.46 23.72
C LEU A 270 5.93 4.66 24.92
N SER A 271 6.89 4.10 25.65
CA SER A 271 6.57 3.54 26.96
C SER A 271 5.99 4.63 27.87
N ASP A 272 5.17 4.24 28.84
CA ASP A 272 4.57 5.20 29.78
C ASP A 272 5.64 5.97 30.58
N GLU A 273 6.83 5.37 30.75
CA GLU A 273 8.01 6.00 31.33
C GLU A 273 8.57 7.13 30.44
N GLN A 274 8.71 6.87 29.13
CA GLN A 274 9.18 7.89 28.18
C GLN A 274 8.23 9.09 28.10
N LYS A 275 6.92 8.84 28.20
CA LYS A 275 5.90 9.90 28.28
C LYS A 275 6.07 10.74 29.54
N GLN A 276 6.24 10.11 30.70
CA GLN A 276 6.42 10.79 31.98
C GLN A 276 7.67 11.68 32.02
N ILE A 277 8.80 11.19 31.46
CA ILE A 277 10.04 11.96 31.36
C ILE A 277 9.85 13.18 30.44
N LEU A 278 9.19 13.01 29.29
CA LEU A 278 8.89 14.11 28.37
C LEU A 278 7.99 15.16 28.99
N ASP A 279 6.98 14.75 29.76
CA ASP A 279 6.08 15.68 30.45
C ASP A 279 6.84 16.56 31.46
N ILE A 280 7.76 15.98 32.25
CA ILE A 280 8.58 16.73 33.20
C ILE A 280 9.52 17.71 32.49
N LEU A 281 10.14 17.29 31.38
CA LEU A 281 11.03 18.15 30.61
C LEU A 281 10.24 19.33 30.01
N ARG A 282 9.06 19.08 29.43
CA ARG A 282 8.19 20.08 28.77
C ARG A 282 7.42 20.98 29.71
N ASP A 283 7.32 20.64 31.00
CA ASP A 283 6.60 21.44 31.99
C ASP A 283 7.29 22.79 32.21
N LYS A 284 6.70 23.86 31.66
CA LYS A 284 7.20 25.24 31.77
C LYS A 284 7.01 25.84 33.17
N THR A 285 6.23 25.19 34.03
CA THR A 285 5.99 25.65 35.42
C THR A 285 7.11 25.24 36.37
N LEU A 286 7.94 24.27 35.97
CA LEU A 286 9.08 23.79 36.75
C LEU A 286 10.36 24.55 36.39
N THR A 287 11.12 24.92 37.41
CA THR A 287 12.48 25.44 37.26
C THR A 287 13.44 24.33 36.82
N GLY A 288 14.61 24.69 36.27
CA GLY A 288 15.66 23.73 35.91
C GLY A 288 16.00 22.75 37.04
N GLN A 289 16.13 23.26 38.28
CA GLN A 289 16.31 22.44 39.48
C GLN A 289 15.09 21.56 39.79
N GLY A 290 13.86 22.07 39.64
CA GLY A 290 12.64 21.28 39.89
C GLY A 290 12.44 20.15 38.89
N LYS A 291 12.86 20.33 37.64
CA LYS A 291 12.91 19.26 36.63
C LYS A 291 13.97 18.22 36.99
N TYR A 292 15.15 18.68 37.40
CA TYR A 292 16.24 17.81 37.86
C TYR A 292 15.81 16.91 39.02
N ASP A 293 15.21 17.47 40.07
CA ASP A 293 14.82 16.71 41.25
C ASP A 293 13.76 15.64 40.94
N LYS A 294 12.77 15.95 40.08
CA LYS A 294 11.77 14.96 39.67
C LYS A 294 12.35 13.84 38.79
N LEU A 295 13.27 14.17 37.88
CA LEU A 295 13.94 13.16 37.05
C LEU A 295 14.87 12.30 37.90
N TRP A 296 15.55 12.90 38.88
CA TRP A 296 16.40 12.20 39.84
C TRP A 296 15.63 11.13 40.61
N ASP A 297 14.45 11.46 41.16
CA ASP A 297 13.63 10.52 41.94
C ASP A 297 13.13 9.33 41.11
N ILE A 298 12.90 9.54 39.81
CA ILE A 298 12.51 8.48 38.86
C ILE A 298 13.71 7.55 38.60
N CYS A 299 14.89 8.11 38.35
CA CYS A 299 16.10 7.34 38.02
C CYS A 299 16.72 6.61 39.21
N ASP A 300 16.62 7.15 40.43
CA ASP A 300 17.22 6.54 41.65
C ASP A 300 16.53 5.23 42.07
N ASN A 301 15.28 5.02 41.64
CA ASN A 301 14.44 3.92 42.16
C ASN A 301 14.25 2.72 41.23
N ARG A 302 14.58 2.74 39.93
CA ARG A 302 14.28 1.61 39.01
C ARG A 302 15.25 1.47 37.81
N GLU A 303 15.75 0.24 37.66
CA GLU A 303 16.42 -0.41 36.50
C GLU A 303 17.71 0.20 35.86
N PRO A 304 18.56 -0.66 35.22
CA PRO A 304 19.93 -0.32 34.81
C PRO A 304 20.06 0.49 33.51
N LYS A 305 18.97 0.87 32.84
CA LYS A 305 19.02 1.48 31.50
C LYS A 305 19.42 2.97 31.49
N PHE A 306 19.24 3.65 32.63
CA PHE A 306 19.83 4.95 32.94
C PHE A 306 20.99 4.72 33.92
N SER A 307 22.05 4.05 33.47
CA SER A 307 23.22 3.76 34.30
C SER A 307 24.04 5.01 34.60
N GLY A 308 23.46 5.95 35.35
CA GLY A 308 24.15 7.13 35.81
C GLY A 308 23.22 8.30 36.05
N LEU A 309 23.08 8.64 37.33
CA LEU A 309 22.71 9.97 37.82
C LEU A 309 23.47 11.12 37.11
N SER A 310 24.61 10.80 36.48
CA SER A 310 25.45 11.64 35.63
C SER A 310 24.86 12.04 34.27
N ALA A 311 23.82 11.39 33.75
CA ALA A 311 23.25 11.68 32.44
C ALA A 311 22.12 12.75 32.47
N ILE A 312 21.41 12.87 33.59
CA ILE A 312 20.32 13.84 33.81
C ILE A 312 20.78 15.29 33.55
N PRO A 313 21.98 15.72 34.00
CA PRO A 313 22.49 17.05 33.71
C PRO A 313 22.57 17.40 32.22
N THR A 314 22.99 16.43 31.40
CA THR A 314 23.12 16.61 29.95
C THR A 314 21.74 16.67 29.30
N LEU A 315 20.81 15.80 29.71
CA LEU A 315 19.43 15.78 29.20
C LEU A 315 18.69 17.11 29.45
N LEU A 316 18.86 17.71 30.63
CA LEU A 316 18.25 19.01 30.96
C LEU A 316 18.85 20.16 30.15
N ARG A 317 20.18 20.20 29.99
CA ARG A 317 20.85 21.22 29.16
C ARG A 317 20.46 21.14 27.69
N LEU A 318 20.14 19.96 27.17
CA LEU A 318 19.63 19.79 25.81
C LEU A 318 18.21 20.33 25.64
N PHE A 319 17.39 20.28 26.70
CA PHE A 319 15.99 20.71 26.66
C PHE A 319 15.82 22.20 27.02
N ASP A 320 16.63 22.69 27.96
CA ASP A 320 16.65 24.06 28.43
C ASP A 320 18.11 24.51 28.64
N PRO A 321 18.74 25.12 27.61
CA PRO A 321 20.15 25.49 27.64
C PRO A 321 20.52 26.50 28.73
N GLU A 322 19.52 27.25 29.23
CA GLU A 322 19.65 28.27 30.26
C GLU A 322 19.38 27.70 31.67
N ALA A 323 19.02 26.42 31.80
CA ALA A 323 18.72 25.81 33.08
C ALA A 323 19.97 25.61 33.94
N GLU A 324 20.03 26.31 35.07
CA GLU A 324 20.98 26.02 36.15
C GLU A 324 20.37 25.04 37.16
N PHE A 325 21.15 24.02 37.52
CA PHE A 325 20.81 23.06 38.57
C PHE A 325 22.07 22.53 39.26
N GLN A 326 21.93 22.16 40.53
CA GLN A 326 22.93 21.48 41.35
C GLN A 326 22.69 19.98 41.29
N ALA A 327 23.67 19.26 40.75
CA ALA A 327 23.62 17.81 40.70
C ALA A 327 23.73 17.21 42.11
N LYS A 328 23.11 16.06 42.32
CA LYS A 328 23.24 15.24 43.53
C LYS A 328 24.26 14.14 43.28
N LYS A 329 24.88 13.64 44.34
CA LYS A 329 25.73 12.46 44.36
C LYS A 329 24.87 11.21 44.62
N PRO A 330 25.38 10.00 44.37
CA PRO A 330 24.68 8.74 44.70
C PRO A 330 24.31 8.61 46.18
N ASP A 331 24.96 9.35 47.07
CA ASP A 331 24.63 9.42 48.51
C ASP A 331 23.58 10.50 48.85
N GLY A 332 23.02 11.18 47.85
CA GLY A 332 22.03 12.25 47.99
C GLY A 332 22.59 13.64 48.31
N SER A 333 23.90 13.78 48.53
CA SER A 333 24.55 15.07 48.81
C SER A 333 24.84 15.87 47.53
N ASN A 334 24.97 17.20 47.62
CA ASN A 334 25.22 18.03 46.42
C ASN A 334 26.62 17.78 45.83
N ASN A 335 26.70 17.75 44.52
CA ASN A 335 27.92 17.61 43.73
C ASN A 335 28.34 18.96 43.15
N GLU A 336 29.59 19.37 43.39
CA GLU A 336 30.16 20.64 42.91
C GLU A 336 30.73 20.57 41.49
N ARG A 337 30.77 19.38 40.85
CA ARG A 337 31.23 19.20 39.47
C ARG A 337 30.21 18.43 38.62
N ASN A 338 29.70 19.09 37.57
CA ASN A 338 28.89 18.47 36.52
C ASN A 338 29.84 17.79 35.51
N ASN A 339 29.90 16.45 35.49
CA ASN A 339 30.66 15.73 34.46
C ASN A 339 29.73 15.41 33.27
N ASP A 340 30.14 15.83 32.07
CA ASP A 340 29.46 15.60 30.79
C ASP A 340 30.11 14.40 30.07
N TYR A 341 29.59 13.16 30.15
CA TYR A 341 30.13 12.07 29.30
C TYR A 341 29.22 10.82 29.16
N TYR A 342 27.99 10.91 28.65
CA TYR A 342 27.19 9.71 28.29
C TYR A 342 26.25 9.96 27.08
N GLY A 343 26.81 10.08 25.87
CA GLY A 343 26.02 10.30 24.64
C GLY A 343 25.16 9.11 24.19
N ASN A 344 25.54 7.87 24.56
CA ASN A 344 24.81 6.66 24.16
C ASN A 344 23.53 6.41 24.98
N GLU A 345 23.50 6.84 26.24
CA GLU A 345 22.39 6.57 27.18
C GLU A 345 21.20 7.53 26.98
N ILE A 346 21.46 8.74 26.48
CA ILE A 346 20.43 9.75 26.17
C ILE A 346 19.81 9.56 24.77
N ARG A 347 20.38 8.68 23.95
CA ARG A 347 20.01 8.43 22.53
C ARG A 347 18.50 8.22 22.30
N PRO A 348 17.76 7.42 23.10
CA PRO A 348 16.31 7.23 22.89
C PRO A 348 15.47 8.49 23.10
N TYR A 349 15.94 9.40 23.97
CA TYR A 349 15.22 10.62 24.36
C TYR A 349 15.56 11.82 23.47
N VAL A 350 16.74 11.81 22.85
CA VAL A 350 17.10 12.80 21.81
C VAL A 350 16.33 12.54 20.51
N THR A 351 16.03 11.27 20.17
CA THR A 351 15.15 10.90 19.04
C THR A 351 13.72 11.42 19.21
N LEU A 352 13.25 11.60 20.44
CA LEU A 352 11.96 12.22 20.77
C LEU A 352 11.90 13.73 20.52
N LEU A 353 13.03 14.37 20.24
CA LEU A 353 13.16 15.81 19.97
C LEU A 353 13.16 16.14 18.48
N SER A 354 13.45 15.18 17.60
CA SER A 354 13.50 15.41 16.15
C SER A 354 12.13 15.48 15.50
N GLU A 355 11.07 15.01 16.16
CA GLU A 355 9.71 15.03 15.65
C GLU A 355 8.71 15.41 16.74
N VAL A 356 7.62 16.06 16.34
CA VAL A 356 6.53 16.62 17.16
C VAL A 356 6.73 18.07 17.62
N SER A 357 6.65 19.00 16.67
CA SER A 357 5.73 20.14 16.88
C SER A 357 4.30 19.60 16.80
N PRO A 358 3.47 19.70 17.86
CA PRO A 358 2.09 19.19 17.82
C PRO A 358 1.13 20.05 16.97
N GLU A 359 1.57 21.15 16.36
CA GLU A 359 0.66 22.15 15.78
C GLU A 359 0.52 22.11 14.26
N ALA A 360 1.18 21.18 13.56
CA ALA A 360 0.92 20.97 12.13
C ALA A 360 0.91 19.48 11.80
N SER A 361 -0.29 18.88 11.77
CA SER A 361 -0.53 17.70 10.94
C SER A 361 -0.36 18.13 9.48
N GLU A 362 0.87 18.07 8.97
CA GLU A 362 1.15 18.34 7.56
C GLU A 362 0.44 17.25 6.72
N ILE A 363 -0.47 17.70 5.84
CA ILE A 363 -1.13 16.84 4.89
C ILE A 363 -0.10 16.49 3.81
N SER A 364 0.32 15.24 3.75
CA SER A 364 1.06 14.72 2.60
C SER A 364 0.10 14.13 1.57
N TYR A 365 0.57 13.97 0.34
CA TYR A 365 -0.18 13.27 -0.70
C TYR A 365 0.55 11.96 -1.02
N GLU A 366 -0.11 10.83 -0.80
CA GLU A 366 0.40 9.52 -1.16
C GLU A 366 -0.46 8.88 -2.25
N TYR A 367 0.19 8.17 -3.16
CA TYR A 367 -0.51 7.39 -4.19
C TYR A 367 -1.11 6.17 -3.53
N ILE A 368 -2.44 6.07 -3.52
CA ILE A 368 -3.16 4.93 -2.97
C ILE A 368 -3.50 4.00 -4.14
N PRO A 369 -2.85 2.82 -4.25
CA PRO A 369 -3.09 1.89 -5.35
C PRO A 369 -4.50 1.28 -5.26
N GLY A 370 -5.16 1.16 -6.40
CA GLY A 370 -6.39 0.38 -6.56
C GLY A 370 -6.14 -1.13 -6.69
N PRO A 371 -7.21 -1.95 -6.75
CA PRO A 371 -7.12 -3.41 -6.87
C PRO A 371 -6.27 -3.87 -8.06
N PHE A 372 -6.38 -3.20 -9.21
CA PHE A 372 -5.58 -3.54 -10.39
C PHE A 372 -4.09 -3.42 -10.09
N MET A 373 -3.66 -2.28 -9.54
CA MET A 373 -2.24 -2.02 -9.26
C MET A 373 -1.70 -2.92 -8.14
N ARG A 374 -2.51 -3.25 -7.13
CA ARG A 374 -2.11 -4.19 -6.08
C ARG A 374 -1.84 -5.59 -6.62
N VAL A 375 -2.76 -6.13 -7.41
CA VAL A 375 -2.58 -7.45 -8.05
C VAL A 375 -1.42 -7.42 -9.04
N TYR A 376 -1.30 -6.34 -9.82
CA TYR A 376 -0.21 -6.14 -10.77
C TYR A 376 1.18 -6.19 -10.10
N VAL A 377 1.39 -5.43 -9.03
CA VAL A 377 2.66 -5.44 -8.28
C VAL A 377 2.97 -6.82 -7.72
N LYS A 378 1.96 -7.52 -7.16
CA LYS A 378 2.14 -8.88 -6.65
C LYS A 378 2.54 -9.86 -7.75
N ALA A 379 1.89 -9.79 -8.91
CA ALA A 379 2.20 -10.62 -10.07
C ALA A 379 3.64 -10.39 -10.56
N LEU A 380 4.08 -9.12 -10.66
CA LEU A 380 5.45 -8.78 -11.05
C LEU A 380 6.51 -9.21 -10.02
N LYS A 381 6.24 -9.04 -8.72
CA LYS A 381 7.13 -9.52 -7.65
C LYS A 381 7.28 -11.04 -7.73
N ASN A 382 6.16 -11.73 -7.92
CA ASN A 382 6.15 -13.19 -8.00
C ASN A 382 6.76 -13.73 -9.31
N ALA A 383 6.66 -12.99 -10.41
CA ALA A 383 7.30 -13.34 -11.69
C ALA A 383 8.83 -13.45 -11.59
N ARG A 384 9.45 -12.83 -10.57
CA ARG A 384 10.88 -12.87 -10.27
C ARG A 384 11.30 -14.05 -9.38
N THR A 385 10.35 -14.89 -8.98
CA THR A 385 10.63 -16.06 -8.13
C THR A 385 10.86 -17.30 -8.99
N ASP A 386 11.59 -18.29 -8.46
CA ASP A 386 11.86 -19.58 -9.15
C ASP A 386 10.59 -20.39 -9.45
N ASN A 387 9.45 -20.02 -8.86
CA ASN A 387 8.17 -20.71 -9.02
C ASN A 387 7.02 -19.71 -9.19
N PRO A 388 6.90 -19.06 -10.37
CA PRO A 388 5.83 -18.11 -10.65
C PRO A 388 4.44 -18.76 -10.48
N LYS A 389 3.56 -18.05 -9.80
CA LYS A 389 2.20 -18.44 -9.45
C LYS A 389 1.17 -17.49 -10.07
N PRO A 390 -0.02 -18.00 -10.40
CA PRO A 390 -1.10 -17.17 -10.90
C PRO A 390 -1.56 -16.13 -9.87
N HIS A 391 -1.88 -14.93 -10.35
CA HIS A 391 -2.43 -13.82 -9.58
C HIS A 391 -3.73 -13.37 -10.22
N LEU A 392 -4.84 -13.45 -9.49
CA LEU A 392 -6.18 -13.28 -10.07
C LEU A 392 -6.88 -12.02 -9.55
N LEU A 393 -7.34 -11.17 -10.47
CA LEU A 393 -8.30 -10.11 -10.18
C LEU A 393 -9.71 -10.57 -10.56
N LEU A 394 -10.56 -10.74 -9.56
CA LEU A 394 -11.98 -11.10 -9.72
C LEU A 394 -12.86 -9.85 -9.68
N ILE A 395 -13.55 -9.56 -10.78
CA ILE A 395 -14.44 -8.41 -10.92
C ILE A 395 -15.90 -8.88 -10.99
N GLU A 396 -16.64 -8.74 -9.90
CA GLU A 396 -18.07 -8.98 -9.90
C GLU A 396 -18.81 -7.82 -10.58
N GLU A 397 -19.84 -8.16 -11.35
CA GLU A 397 -20.78 -7.19 -11.95
C GLU A 397 -20.08 -6.16 -12.87
N ILE A 398 -19.17 -6.62 -13.73
CA ILE A 398 -18.31 -5.74 -14.54
C ILE A 398 -19.09 -4.71 -15.38
N ASN A 399 -20.29 -5.04 -15.83
CA ASN A 399 -21.14 -4.15 -16.61
C ASN A 399 -21.99 -3.16 -15.77
N ARG A 400 -21.85 -3.12 -14.44
CA ARG A 400 -22.52 -2.11 -13.59
C ARG A 400 -21.79 -0.78 -13.51
N ALA A 401 -20.59 -0.69 -14.06
CA ALA A 401 -19.85 0.55 -14.23
C ALA A 401 -19.56 0.81 -15.72
N ASN A 402 -19.21 2.05 -16.06
CA ASN A 402 -18.70 2.36 -17.40
C ASN A 402 -17.28 1.77 -17.56
N VAL A 403 -17.20 0.54 -18.05
CA VAL A 403 -15.94 -0.22 -18.16
C VAL A 403 -14.84 0.50 -18.94
N ALA A 404 -15.19 1.27 -19.98
CA ALA A 404 -14.21 2.02 -20.75
C ALA A 404 -13.58 3.13 -19.90
N ALA A 405 -14.39 3.83 -19.08
CA ALA A 405 -13.89 4.87 -18.18
C ALA A 405 -13.14 4.29 -16.97
N VAL A 406 -13.56 3.12 -16.46
CA VAL A 406 -12.90 2.46 -15.32
C VAL A 406 -11.53 1.93 -15.70
N PHE A 407 -11.40 1.29 -16.87
CA PHE A 407 -10.12 0.75 -17.34
C PHE A 407 -9.22 1.84 -17.93
N GLY A 408 -9.76 2.92 -18.51
CA GLY A 408 -8.94 4.02 -19.02
C GLY A 408 -7.93 3.56 -20.07
N ASP A 409 -6.65 3.83 -19.85
CA ASP A 409 -5.52 3.38 -20.67
C ASP A 409 -5.15 1.90 -20.45
N ILE A 410 -5.39 1.33 -19.27
CA ILE A 410 -5.25 -0.12 -18.98
C ILE A 410 -6.07 -0.97 -19.95
N PHE A 411 -7.13 -0.40 -20.53
CA PHE A 411 -7.91 -1.02 -21.60
C PHE A 411 -7.06 -1.63 -22.73
N GLN A 412 -5.96 -0.96 -23.10
CA GLN A 412 -5.04 -1.42 -24.14
C GLN A 412 -4.24 -2.65 -23.71
N LEU A 413 -3.95 -2.79 -22.41
CA LEU A 413 -3.19 -3.91 -21.85
C LEU A 413 -3.96 -5.23 -21.87
N LEU A 414 -5.27 -5.19 -22.13
CA LEU A 414 -6.10 -6.39 -22.23
C LEU A 414 -5.87 -7.15 -23.56
N ASP A 415 -5.26 -6.53 -24.57
CA ASP A 415 -4.80 -7.25 -25.77
C ASP A 415 -3.61 -8.14 -25.37
N ARG A 416 -3.77 -9.47 -25.52
CA ARG A 416 -2.79 -10.49 -25.13
C ARG A 416 -2.07 -11.06 -26.35
N ASP A 417 -0.74 -11.18 -26.27
CA ASP A 417 0.09 -11.80 -27.31
C ASP A 417 0.03 -13.34 -27.24
N THR A 418 0.83 -14.03 -28.05
CA THR A 418 0.90 -15.50 -28.06
C THR A 418 1.44 -16.11 -26.77
N ASN A 419 2.12 -15.32 -25.93
CA ASN A 419 2.63 -15.74 -24.63
C ASN A 419 1.68 -15.34 -23.48
N ASN A 420 0.51 -14.79 -23.81
CA ASN A 420 -0.45 -14.19 -22.88
C ASN A 420 0.09 -12.99 -22.07
N VAL A 421 1.14 -12.34 -22.53
CA VAL A 421 1.58 -11.03 -22.03
C VAL A 421 0.77 -9.95 -22.75
N SER A 422 0.60 -8.76 -22.18
CA SER A 422 0.06 -7.62 -22.93
C SER A 422 0.84 -7.40 -24.24
N GLU A 423 0.16 -7.26 -25.37
CA GLU A 423 0.80 -7.08 -26.68
C GLU A 423 1.36 -5.67 -26.85
N TYR A 424 0.64 -4.66 -26.34
CA TYR A 424 1.01 -3.26 -26.49
C TYR A 424 1.23 -2.60 -25.12
N PRO A 425 2.40 -2.00 -24.85
CA PRO A 425 2.64 -1.28 -23.61
C PRO A 425 1.87 0.05 -23.57
N ILE A 426 1.62 0.52 -22.35
CA ILE A 426 1.21 1.90 -22.09
C ILE A 426 2.28 2.62 -21.28
N GLN A 427 2.31 3.95 -21.36
CA GLN A 427 3.22 4.78 -20.56
C GLN A 427 2.66 4.97 -19.15
N ALA A 428 3.45 4.64 -18.14
CA ALA A 428 3.11 4.94 -16.76
C ALA A 428 3.14 6.45 -16.50
N SER A 429 2.18 6.97 -15.74
CA SER A 429 2.23 8.34 -15.22
C SER A 429 3.30 8.47 -14.12
N GLU A 430 3.81 9.67 -13.86
CA GLU A 430 4.93 9.88 -12.92
C GLU A 430 4.66 9.39 -11.49
N ASP A 431 3.40 9.41 -11.08
CA ASP A 431 2.91 8.88 -9.81
C ASP A 431 2.95 7.36 -9.77
N VAL A 432 2.48 6.71 -10.84
CA VAL A 432 2.55 5.26 -11.00
C VAL A 432 4.01 4.79 -11.10
N LYS A 433 4.88 5.50 -11.83
CA LYS A 433 6.32 5.20 -11.88
C LYS A 433 6.96 5.24 -10.51
N LYS A 434 6.68 6.28 -9.71
CA LYS A 434 7.19 6.40 -8.34
C LYS A 434 6.70 5.25 -7.46
N TYR A 435 5.42 4.92 -7.56
CA TYR A 435 4.83 3.81 -6.81
C TYR A 435 5.45 2.46 -7.22
N LEU A 436 5.53 2.16 -8.51
CA LEU A 436 6.11 0.92 -9.03
C LEU A 436 7.59 0.80 -8.67
N ALA A 437 8.37 1.86 -8.84
CA ALA A 437 9.78 1.89 -8.45
C ALA A 437 9.96 1.59 -6.95
N LYS A 438 9.15 2.23 -6.09
CA LYS A 438 9.15 1.99 -4.63
C LYS A 438 8.79 0.53 -4.32
N GLU A 439 7.74 0.00 -4.93
CA GLU A 439 7.26 -1.35 -4.62
C GLU A 439 8.16 -2.45 -5.17
N LEU A 440 8.66 -2.29 -6.38
CA LEU A 440 9.45 -3.31 -7.08
C LEU A 440 10.95 -3.21 -6.77
N GLY A 441 11.40 -2.15 -6.10
CA GLY A 441 12.81 -1.89 -5.85
C GLY A 441 13.59 -1.50 -7.12
N GLU A 442 12.91 -0.97 -8.13
CA GLU A 442 13.46 -0.67 -9.46
C GLU A 442 13.72 0.83 -9.66
N ASN A 443 14.48 1.19 -10.70
CA ASN A 443 14.54 2.59 -11.12
C ASN A 443 13.22 3.00 -11.79
N LYS A 444 12.88 4.29 -11.70
CA LYS A 444 11.67 4.84 -12.33
C LYS A 444 11.67 4.70 -13.86
N GLU A 445 12.85 4.67 -14.46
CA GLU A 445 13.04 4.51 -15.91
C GLU A 445 12.65 3.09 -16.36
N ASP A 446 12.96 2.08 -15.54
CA ASP A 446 12.60 0.68 -15.78
C ASP A 446 11.10 0.42 -15.56
N CYS A 447 10.42 1.32 -14.86
CA CYS A 447 8.96 1.31 -14.64
C CYS A 447 8.22 2.31 -15.55
N SER A 448 8.83 2.74 -16.66
CA SER A 448 8.25 3.72 -17.58
C SER A 448 7.06 3.18 -18.38
N GLU A 449 7.04 1.87 -18.62
CA GLU A 449 5.99 1.17 -19.34
C GLU A 449 5.29 0.14 -18.46
N ILE A 450 4.01 -0.09 -18.75
CA ILE A 450 3.17 -1.08 -18.06
C ILE A 450 2.73 -2.12 -19.09
N LEU A 451 2.92 -3.40 -18.74
CA LEU A 451 2.45 -4.57 -19.48
C LEU A 451 1.94 -5.57 -18.45
N ILE A 452 0.72 -6.10 -18.61
CA ILE A 452 0.23 -7.12 -17.69
C ILE A 452 0.98 -8.44 -17.98
N PRO A 453 1.64 -9.06 -16.99
CA PRO A 453 2.38 -10.30 -17.16
C PRO A 453 1.45 -11.51 -17.37
N ASN A 454 1.95 -12.60 -17.92
CA ASN A 454 1.15 -13.80 -18.21
C ASN A 454 0.79 -14.63 -16.97
N ASN A 455 1.36 -14.31 -15.80
CA ASN A 455 0.90 -14.87 -14.52
C ASN A 455 -0.23 -14.04 -13.88
N MET A 456 -0.71 -12.96 -14.50
CA MET A 456 -1.86 -12.18 -14.01
C MET A 456 -3.12 -12.46 -14.83
N PHE A 457 -4.21 -12.77 -14.12
CA PHE A 457 -5.52 -13.13 -14.67
C PHE A 457 -6.56 -12.09 -14.25
N ILE A 458 -7.51 -11.81 -15.13
CA ILE A 458 -8.65 -10.95 -14.85
C ILE A 458 -9.91 -11.70 -15.23
N TRP A 459 -10.68 -12.13 -14.23
CA TRP A 459 -11.95 -12.81 -14.44
C TRP A 459 -13.08 -11.96 -13.92
N ALA A 460 -14.23 -12.04 -14.57
CA ALA A 460 -15.36 -11.22 -14.23
C ALA A 460 -16.71 -11.93 -14.36
N SER A 461 -17.68 -11.48 -13.57
CA SER A 461 -19.09 -11.84 -13.73
C SER A 461 -19.86 -10.69 -14.39
N MET A 462 -20.85 -11.04 -15.21
CA MET A 462 -21.70 -10.07 -15.91
C MET A 462 -23.18 -10.49 -15.82
N ASN A 463 -24.05 -9.59 -15.37
CA ASN A 463 -25.50 -9.76 -15.43
C ASN A 463 -26.05 -9.02 -16.64
N SER A 464 -26.47 -9.73 -17.68
CA SER A 464 -26.79 -9.12 -18.98
C SER A 464 -28.08 -8.27 -18.98
N ALA A 465 -29.03 -8.50 -18.06
CA ALA A 465 -30.35 -7.88 -18.10
C ALA A 465 -30.77 -7.09 -16.85
N ASP A 466 -29.86 -6.89 -15.90
CA ASP A 466 -30.14 -6.03 -14.75
C ASP A 466 -30.39 -4.58 -15.19
N GLN A 467 -31.31 -3.91 -14.51
CA GLN A 467 -31.55 -2.48 -14.75
C GLN A 467 -30.34 -1.68 -14.28
N GLY A 468 -29.86 -0.75 -15.12
CA GLY A 468 -28.72 0.12 -14.79
C GLY A 468 -27.36 -0.43 -15.19
N VAL A 469 -27.30 -1.49 -16.01
CA VAL A 469 -26.04 -1.94 -16.62
C VAL A 469 -25.63 -1.04 -17.79
N PHE A 470 -24.34 -0.81 -17.94
CA PHE A 470 -23.75 -0.06 -19.03
C PHE A 470 -23.50 -0.98 -20.23
N PRO A 471 -23.78 -0.52 -21.46
CA PRO A 471 -23.44 -1.27 -22.66
C PRO A 471 -21.91 -1.36 -22.80
N MET A 472 -21.42 -2.57 -23.09
CA MET A 472 -20.01 -2.80 -23.38
C MET A 472 -19.79 -2.75 -24.90
N ASP A 473 -18.83 -1.95 -25.34
CA ASP A 473 -18.50 -1.83 -26.76
C ASP A 473 -17.83 -3.09 -27.32
N THR A 474 -17.79 -3.21 -28.64
CA THR A 474 -17.23 -4.37 -29.34
C THR A 474 -15.71 -4.48 -29.19
N ALA A 475 -15.00 -3.35 -29.03
CA ALA A 475 -13.56 -3.33 -28.83
C ALA A 475 -13.19 -3.86 -27.45
N PHE A 476 -14.00 -3.63 -26.43
CA PHE A 476 -13.87 -4.24 -25.13
C PHE A 476 -14.14 -5.73 -25.24
N LYS A 477 -15.29 -6.13 -25.78
CA LYS A 477 -15.68 -7.55 -25.86
C LYS A 477 -14.62 -8.43 -26.53
N ARG A 478 -14.02 -8.02 -27.65
CA ARG A 478 -13.04 -8.87 -28.36
C ARG A 478 -11.78 -9.25 -27.55
N ARG A 479 -11.54 -8.62 -26.40
CA ARG A 479 -10.37 -8.85 -25.52
C ARG A 479 -10.63 -9.84 -24.38
N TRP A 480 -11.83 -10.41 -24.36
CA TRP A 480 -12.28 -11.33 -23.33
C TRP A 480 -12.78 -12.63 -23.95
N SER A 481 -12.48 -13.72 -23.27
CA SER A 481 -13.14 -15.01 -23.48
C SER A 481 -14.47 -15.00 -22.74
N PHE A 482 -15.58 -15.13 -23.46
CA PHE A 482 -16.92 -15.19 -22.88
C PHE A 482 -17.35 -16.63 -22.61
N THR A 483 -17.76 -16.89 -21.38
CA THR A 483 -18.39 -18.17 -21.00
C THR A 483 -19.85 -17.89 -20.65
N TYR A 484 -20.75 -18.46 -21.45
CA TYR A 484 -22.18 -18.40 -21.17
C TYR A 484 -22.55 -19.47 -20.13
N GLN A 485 -23.29 -19.07 -19.10
CA GLN A 485 -23.85 -19.97 -18.10
C GLN A 485 -25.34 -20.14 -18.34
N GLY A 486 -25.71 -21.36 -18.74
CA GLY A 486 -27.07 -21.69 -19.17
C GLY A 486 -28.08 -21.60 -18.04
N ILE A 487 -29.34 -21.30 -18.37
CA ILE A 487 -30.44 -21.15 -17.40
C ILE A 487 -30.73 -22.42 -16.56
N ASN A 488 -30.34 -23.59 -17.07
CA ASN A 488 -30.53 -24.90 -16.43
C ASN A 488 -29.21 -25.53 -15.97
N GLN A 489 -28.11 -24.79 -16.03
CA GLN A 489 -26.86 -25.25 -15.43
C GLN A 489 -27.03 -25.22 -13.90
N GLY A 490 -26.68 -26.32 -13.22
CA GLY A 490 -26.94 -26.52 -11.79
C GLY A 490 -28.28 -27.21 -11.46
N ASP A 491 -29.01 -27.70 -12.46
CA ASP A 491 -30.25 -28.47 -12.24
C ASP A 491 -30.07 -29.69 -11.33
N GLU A 492 -28.93 -30.36 -11.47
CA GLU A 492 -28.55 -31.53 -10.68
C GLU A 492 -28.45 -31.20 -9.19
N ASP A 493 -28.09 -29.96 -8.84
CA ASP A 493 -27.92 -29.53 -7.44
C ASP A 493 -29.26 -29.35 -6.71
N ILE A 494 -30.35 -29.23 -7.46
CA ILE A 494 -31.70 -28.95 -6.94
C ILE A 494 -32.76 -29.96 -7.42
N HIS A 495 -32.35 -31.07 -8.02
CA HIS A 495 -33.28 -32.03 -8.63
C HIS A 495 -34.25 -32.68 -7.61
N GLU A 496 -33.83 -32.82 -6.35
CA GLU A 496 -34.66 -33.38 -5.26
C GLU A 496 -35.30 -32.29 -4.36
N ALA A 497 -35.16 -31.02 -4.70
CA ALA A 497 -35.63 -29.93 -3.85
C ALA A 497 -37.18 -29.80 -3.86
N VAL A 498 -37.84 -30.53 -2.97
CA VAL A 498 -39.30 -30.47 -2.77
C VAL A 498 -39.65 -29.42 -1.73
N VAL A 499 -40.59 -28.54 -2.06
CA VAL A 499 -41.02 -27.40 -1.25
C VAL A 499 -42.53 -27.32 -1.15
N LYS A 500 -43.02 -26.79 -0.03
CA LYS A 500 -44.44 -26.50 0.20
C LYS A 500 -44.67 -24.99 0.17
N LEU A 501 -45.54 -24.52 -0.72
CA LEU A 501 -45.81 -23.08 -0.89
C LEU A 501 -46.97 -22.65 0.02
N GLY A 502 -46.70 -21.76 0.97
CA GLY A 502 -47.70 -21.23 1.89
C GLY A 502 -48.51 -22.34 2.58
N ASN A 503 -49.84 -22.24 2.50
CA ASN A 503 -50.76 -23.25 3.02
C ASN A 503 -51.30 -24.23 1.95
N SER A 504 -50.73 -24.24 0.75
CA SER A 504 -51.13 -25.18 -0.30
C SER A 504 -50.99 -26.64 0.17
N PRO A 505 -51.96 -27.53 -0.12
CA PRO A 505 -51.85 -28.94 0.23
C PRO A 505 -50.87 -29.72 -0.68
N ILE A 506 -50.40 -29.10 -1.76
CA ILE A 506 -49.54 -29.73 -2.76
C ILE A 506 -48.09 -29.35 -2.49
N GLU A 507 -47.21 -30.34 -2.47
CA GLU A 507 -45.76 -30.15 -2.53
C GLU A 507 -45.29 -30.13 -3.97
N VAL A 508 -44.35 -29.26 -4.28
CA VAL A 508 -43.82 -29.11 -5.64
C VAL A 508 -42.31 -29.16 -5.62
N ASN A 509 -41.74 -29.69 -6.69
CA ASN A 509 -40.31 -29.60 -6.92
C ASN A 509 -39.94 -28.17 -7.36
N TRP A 510 -38.99 -27.54 -6.66
CA TRP A 510 -38.54 -26.18 -6.96
C TRP A 510 -37.99 -26.05 -8.37
N ASN A 511 -37.21 -27.03 -8.85
CA ASN A 511 -36.64 -27.01 -10.19
C ASN A 511 -37.73 -27.02 -11.27
N GLU A 512 -38.76 -27.85 -11.07
CA GLU A 512 -39.93 -27.88 -11.96
C GLU A 512 -40.74 -26.58 -11.90
N LEU A 513 -40.90 -26.00 -10.70
CA LEU A 513 -41.63 -24.74 -10.52
C LEU A 513 -40.93 -23.57 -11.22
N ARG A 514 -39.61 -23.38 -11.01
CA ARG A 514 -38.87 -22.31 -11.68
C ARG A 514 -38.91 -22.48 -13.21
N LYS A 515 -38.89 -23.71 -13.73
CA LYS A 515 -39.00 -24.00 -15.17
C LYS A 515 -40.39 -23.68 -15.71
N ALA A 516 -41.44 -23.95 -14.93
CA ALA A 516 -42.79 -23.54 -15.25
C ALA A 516 -42.92 -22.01 -15.34
N ILE A 517 -42.38 -21.30 -14.35
CA ILE A 517 -42.33 -19.82 -14.33
C ILE A 517 -41.54 -19.31 -15.55
N ASN A 518 -40.37 -19.88 -15.84
CA ASN A 518 -39.55 -19.49 -16.98
C ASN A 518 -40.25 -19.71 -18.33
N ALA A 519 -40.95 -20.84 -18.49
CA ALA A 519 -41.73 -21.10 -19.71
C ALA A 519 -42.84 -20.06 -19.91
N GLU A 520 -43.51 -19.65 -18.82
CA GLU A 520 -44.52 -18.59 -18.85
C GLU A 520 -43.89 -17.23 -19.22
N LEU A 521 -42.75 -16.88 -18.62
CA LEU A 521 -42.00 -15.66 -18.95
C LEU A 521 -41.59 -15.63 -20.44
N ILE A 522 -41.09 -16.74 -20.98
CA ILE A 522 -40.74 -16.87 -22.40
C ILE A 522 -41.97 -16.65 -23.29
N SER A 523 -43.13 -17.18 -22.91
CA SER A 523 -44.39 -16.98 -23.65
C SER A 523 -44.78 -15.49 -23.75
N TYR A 524 -44.28 -14.67 -22.83
CA TYR A 524 -44.47 -13.22 -22.82
C TYR A 524 -43.37 -12.44 -23.54
N ASN A 525 -42.47 -13.11 -24.28
CA ASN A 525 -41.27 -12.54 -24.90
C ASN A 525 -40.33 -11.86 -23.88
N VAL A 526 -40.25 -12.38 -22.66
CA VAL A 526 -39.23 -11.95 -21.70
C VAL A 526 -37.89 -12.57 -22.09
N ASN A 527 -36.83 -11.76 -22.14
CA ASN A 527 -35.48 -12.20 -22.49
C ASN A 527 -34.95 -13.24 -21.50
N GLU A 528 -34.15 -14.18 -22.01
CA GLU A 528 -33.55 -15.26 -21.21
C GLU A 528 -32.75 -14.77 -19.99
N ASP A 529 -32.05 -13.65 -20.15
CA ASP A 529 -31.25 -13.05 -19.09
C ASP A 529 -32.06 -12.57 -17.87
N LYS A 530 -33.39 -12.55 -17.96
CA LYS A 530 -34.31 -12.25 -16.84
C LYS A 530 -34.96 -13.49 -16.22
N LEU A 531 -34.65 -14.68 -16.71
CA LEU A 531 -35.22 -15.91 -16.20
C LEU A 531 -34.57 -16.34 -14.87
N LEU A 532 -35.22 -17.27 -14.18
CA LEU A 532 -34.80 -17.80 -12.88
C LEU A 532 -33.82 -18.97 -13.06
N GLY A 533 -32.55 -18.79 -12.71
CA GLY A 533 -31.57 -19.88 -12.66
C GLY A 533 -31.79 -20.86 -11.49
N ALA A 534 -31.07 -21.97 -11.49
CA ALA A 534 -31.19 -23.03 -10.47
C ALA A 534 -30.97 -22.52 -9.04
N HIS A 535 -29.95 -21.69 -8.84
CA HIS A 535 -29.55 -21.14 -7.55
C HIS A 535 -30.18 -19.77 -7.24
N PHE A 536 -31.29 -19.40 -7.91
CA PHE A 536 -32.01 -18.16 -7.61
C PHE A 536 -32.53 -18.13 -6.16
N VAL A 537 -32.87 -19.31 -5.63
CA VAL A 537 -33.13 -19.55 -4.20
C VAL A 537 -31.98 -20.38 -3.66
N SER A 538 -31.42 -19.98 -2.51
CA SER A 538 -30.29 -20.69 -1.88
C SER A 538 -30.73 -22.06 -1.33
N LYS A 539 -29.83 -23.04 -1.39
CA LYS A 539 -30.04 -24.41 -0.85
C LYS A 539 -30.58 -24.42 0.59
N SER A 540 -29.98 -23.62 1.47
CA SER A 540 -30.43 -23.49 2.87
C SER A 540 -31.85 -22.90 3.05
N SER A 541 -32.39 -22.21 2.04
CA SER A 541 -33.79 -21.75 2.06
C SER A 541 -34.73 -22.82 1.52
N LEU A 542 -34.27 -23.76 0.69
CA LEU A 542 -35.08 -24.86 0.16
C LEU A 542 -35.34 -25.94 1.22
N GLU A 543 -34.42 -26.11 2.18
CA GLU A 543 -34.48 -27.15 3.23
C GLU A 543 -35.39 -26.79 4.42
N ASN A 544 -35.81 -25.52 4.55
CA ASN A 544 -36.65 -25.05 5.67
C ASN A 544 -37.88 -24.33 5.13
N LYS A 545 -39.07 -24.81 5.49
CA LYS A 545 -40.34 -24.27 4.99
C LYS A 545 -40.53 -22.78 5.31
N GLU A 546 -40.38 -22.37 6.56
CA GLU A 546 -40.63 -20.98 6.97
C GLU A 546 -39.67 -20.02 6.24
N LYS A 547 -38.40 -20.41 6.15
CA LYS A 547 -37.38 -19.67 5.41
C LYS A 547 -37.64 -19.67 3.90
N PHE A 548 -38.16 -20.77 3.35
CA PHE A 548 -38.58 -20.86 1.96
C PHE A 548 -39.69 -19.87 1.67
N ASP A 549 -40.77 -19.86 2.47
CA ASP A 549 -41.91 -18.96 2.28
C ASP A 549 -41.51 -17.49 2.35
N GLU A 550 -40.65 -17.12 3.31
CA GLU A 550 -40.08 -15.78 3.40
C GLU A 550 -39.22 -15.43 2.17
N THR A 551 -38.36 -16.35 1.74
CA THR A 551 -37.49 -16.17 0.58
C THR A 551 -38.30 -16.09 -0.72
N PHE A 552 -39.35 -16.89 -0.85
CA PHE A 552 -40.20 -16.94 -2.04
C PHE A 552 -40.93 -15.61 -2.21
N LYS A 553 -41.52 -15.07 -1.13
CA LYS A 553 -42.15 -13.74 -1.16
C LYS A 553 -41.10 -12.65 -1.47
N SER A 554 -40.08 -12.53 -0.63
CA SER A 554 -39.11 -11.43 -0.68
C SER A 554 -38.16 -11.45 -1.88
N LYS A 555 -37.94 -12.61 -2.52
CA LYS A 555 -37.07 -12.72 -3.71
C LYS A 555 -37.84 -13.09 -4.97
N VAL A 556 -38.53 -14.22 -4.99
CA VAL A 556 -39.14 -14.75 -6.22
C VAL A 556 -40.33 -13.88 -6.66
N ILE A 557 -41.31 -13.68 -5.77
CA ILE A 557 -42.49 -12.85 -6.08
C ILE A 557 -42.04 -11.41 -6.33
N MET A 558 -41.17 -10.85 -5.48
CA MET A 558 -40.67 -9.47 -5.66
C MET A 558 -39.97 -9.29 -7.01
N TYR A 559 -39.10 -10.21 -7.41
CA TYR A 559 -38.39 -10.14 -8.69
C TYR A 559 -39.33 -10.27 -9.90
N LEU A 560 -40.27 -11.21 -9.85
CA LEU A 560 -41.30 -11.33 -10.88
C LEU A 560 -42.15 -10.06 -10.96
N PHE A 561 -42.52 -9.49 -9.80
CA PHE A 561 -43.36 -8.30 -9.72
C PHE A 561 -42.64 -7.05 -10.25
N ASP A 562 -41.41 -6.78 -9.80
CA ASP A 562 -40.72 -5.52 -10.10
C ASP A 562 -39.87 -5.54 -11.37
N ASP A 563 -39.43 -6.71 -11.82
CA ASP A 563 -38.54 -6.80 -12.98
C ASP A 563 -39.01 -7.79 -14.06
N ALA A 564 -38.91 -9.10 -13.84
CA ALA A 564 -39.07 -10.09 -14.91
C ALA A 564 -40.47 -10.10 -15.54
N ALA A 565 -41.53 -9.98 -14.74
CA ALA A 565 -42.92 -9.89 -15.20
C ALA A 565 -43.53 -8.49 -15.02
N LYS A 566 -42.71 -7.43 -14.89
CA LYS A 566 -43.16 -6.05 -14.63
C LYS A 566 -44.31 -5.58 -15.54
N GLN A 567 -44.25 -5.91 -16.83
CA GLN A 567 -45.26 -5.54 -17.83
C GLN A 567 -46.42 -6.55 -17.94
N LYS A 568 -46.32 -7.70 -17.26
CA LYS A 568 -47.23 -8.85 -17.39
C LYS A 568 -47.71 -9.39 -16.04
N ARG A 569 -47.67 -8.57 -14.99
CA ARG A 569 -48.09 -8.92 -13.62
C ARG A 569 -49.47 -9.56 -13.57
N GLN A 570 -50.44 -8.99 -14.29
CA GLN A 570 -51.81 -9.50 -14.32
C GLN A 570 -51.90 -10.91 -14.91
N SER A 571 -51.11 -11.20 -15.95
CA SER A 571 -51.09 -12.51 -16.58
C SER A 571 -50.32 -13.52 -15.74
N MET A 572 -49.14 -13.13 -15.22
CA MET A 572 -48.30 -13.98 -14.38
C MET A 572 -49.00 -14.40 -13.07
N PHE A 573 -49.70 -13.45 -12.42
CA PHE A 573 -50.39 -13.66 -11.15
C PHE A 573 -51.93 -13.73 -11.30
N ALA A 574 -52.41 -14.25 -12.44
CA ALA A 574 -53.85 -14.27 -12.74
C ALA A 574 -54.68 -15.04 -11.70
N GLY A 575 -54.10 -16.01 -11.00
CA GLY A 575 -54.78 -16.78 -9.95
C GLY A 575 -55.15 -15.94 -8.72
N VAL A 576 -54.49 -14.81 -8.49
CA VAL A 576 -54.80 -13.89 -7.37
C VAL A 576 -56.20 -13.29 -7.48
N GLU A 577 -56.70 -13.07 -8.71
CA GLU A 577 -58.05 -12.52 -8.94
C GLU A 577 -59.15 -13.48 -8.47
N VAL A 578 -58.90 -14.79 -8.48
CA VAL A 578 -59.83 -15.83 -7.99
C VAL A 578 -60.09 -15.67 -6.48
N LEU A 579 -59.10 -15.15 -5.75
CA LEU A 579 -59.17 -14.89 -4.31
C LEU A 579 -59.72 -13.49 -3.97
N GLN A 580 -60.33 -12.80 -4.95
CA GLN A 580 -60.83 -11.42 -4.82
C GLN A 580 -59.74 -10.41 -4.41
N LYS A 581 -58.49 -10.69 -4.82
CA LYS A 581 -57.31 -9.86 -4.54
C LYS A 581 -56.73 -9.27 -5.82
N SER A 582 -55.94 -8.21 -5.71
CA SER A 582 -55.39 -7.49 -6.87
C SER A 582 -54.02 -8.03 -7.29
N PRO A 583 -53.83 -8.55 -8.52
CA PRO A 583 -52.50 -8.93 -9.03
C PRO A 583 -51.60 -7.72 -9.35
N LYS A 584 -52.09 -6.50 -9.09
CA LYS A 584 -51.32 -5.26 -9.23
C LYS A 584 -50.68 -4.80 -7.92
N LEU A 585 -51.08 -5.36 -6.78
CA LEU A 585 -50.57 -4.99 -5.47
C LEU A 585 -49.70 -6.12 -4.93
N TYR A 586 -48.46 -5.78 -4.58
CA TYR A 586 -47.50 -6.75 -4.06
C TYR A 586 -47.99 -7.38 -2.74
N SER A 587 -48.63 -6.59 -1.86
CA SER A 587 -49.24 -7.06 -0.62
C SER A 587 -50.30 -8.14 -0.86
N ASP A 588 -51.20 -7.89 -1.81
CA ASP A 588 -52.30 -8.78 -2.15
C ASP A 588 -51.79 -10.13 -2.69
N ILE A 589 -50.74 -10.10 -3.52
CA ILE A 589 -50.09 -11.31 -4.03
C ILE A 589 -49.43 -12.10 -2.88
N CYS A 590 -48.76 -11.42 -1.95
CA CYS A 590 -48.15 -12.07 -0.79
C CYS A 590 -49.19 -12.72 0.13
N GLU A 591 -50.31 -12.04 0.40
CA GLU A 591 -51.36 -12.63 1.22
C GLU A 591 -52.09 -13.78 0.48
N ALA A 592 -52.26 -13.67 -0.84
CA ALA A 592 -52.79 -14.76 -1.67
C ALA A 592 -51.87 -15.99 -1.66
N TYR A 593 -50.56 -15.76 -1.68
CA TYR A 593 -49.54 -16.79 -1.55
C TYR A 593 -49.66 -17.54 -0.23
N ASP A 594 -49.82 -16.81 0.89
CA ASP A 594 -49.96 -17.43 2.20
C ASP A 594 -51.20 -18.35 2.28
N SER A 595 -52.29 -18.01 1.58
CA SER A 595 -53.49 -18.86 1.52
C SER A 595 -53.39 -20.04 0.56
N ASP A 596 -52.92 -19.82 -0.67
CA ASP A 596 -53.14 -20.75 -1.80
C ASP A 596 -51.84 -21.21 -2.48
N GLY A 597 -50.70 -20.67 -2.06
CA GLY A 597 -49.37 -21.03 -2.52
C GLY A 597 -49.22 -20.92 -4.04
N ILE A 598 -49.17 -22.05 -4.73
CA ILE A 598 -49.06 -22.11 -6.19
C ILE A 598 -50.29 -21.52 -6.92
N GLY A 599 -51.44 -21.43 -6.24
CA GLY A 599 -52.68 -20.86 -6.76
C GLY A 599 -52.56 -19.38 -7.18
N ILE A 600 -51.51 -18.66 -6.77
CA ILE A 600 -51.31 -17.26 -7.19
C ILE A 600 -50.96 -17.12 -8.68
N PHE A 601 -50.39 -18.15 -9.30
CA PHE A 601 -49.86 -18.08 -10.66
C PHE A 601 -50.94 -18.27 -11.74
N SER A 602 -50.58 -18.10 -13.02
CA SER A 602 -51.46 -18.39 -14.15
C SER A 602 -51.89 -19.87 -14.20
N LEU A 603 -53.04 -20.15 -14.84
CA LEU A 603 -53.54 -21.52 -15.00
C LEU A 603 -52.55 -22.44 -15.72
N GLU A 604 -51.72 -21.90 -16.62
CA GLU A 604 -50.69 -22.67 -17.32
C GLU A 604 -49.62 -23.20 -16.36
N ILE A 605 -49.18 -22.39 -15.40
CA ILE A 605 -48.27 -22.83 -14.33
C ILE A 605 -48.97 -23.82 -13.41
N GLN A 606 -50.19 -23.53 -12.96
CA GLN A 606 -50.93 -24.40 -12.04
C GLN A 606 -51.16 -25.81 -12.60
N ARG A 607 -51.53 -25.92 -13.89
CA ARG A 607 -51.80 -27.19 -14.58
C ARG A 607 -50.64 -28.18 -14.52
N LYS A 608 -49.39 -27.71 -14.47
CA LYS A 608 -48.21 -28.58 -14.37
C LYS A 608 -48.14 -29.34 -13.04
N PHE A 609 -48.79 -28.85 -12.00
CA PHE A 609 -48.73 -29.41 -10.65
C PHE A 609 -50.07 -29.98 -10.17
N SER A 610 -51.15 -29.78 -10.93
CA SER A 610 -52.49 -30.29 -10.58
C SER A 610 -52.63 -31.82 -10.72
N GLY A 611 -51.65 -32.50 -11.32
CA GLY A 611 -51.69 -33.95 -11.60
C GLY A 611 -50.96 -34.86 -10.61
N ASN A 612 -50.26 -34.31 -9.61
CA ASN A 612 -49.44 -35.10 -8.67
C ASN A 612 -50.19 -35.59 -7.42
N SER A 613 -51.49 -35.29 -7.27
CA SER A 613 -52.29 -35.72 -6.11
C SER A 613 -52.72 -37.19 -6.14
N SER A 614 -52.37 -37.98 -7.18
CA SER A 614 -52.88 -39.34 -7.39
C SER A 614 -51.85 -40.46 -7.30
N LYS A 615 -50.64 -40.22 -6.78
CA LYS A 615 -49.60 -41.27 -6.65
C LYS A 615 -49.27 -41.71 -5.23
N SER A 616 -49.91 -41.16 -4.20
CA SER A 616 -49.65 -41.49 -2.80
C SER A 616 -50.75 -42.30 -2.11
N SER A 617 -51.68 -42.90 -2.85
CA SER A 617 -52.83 -43.63 -2.25
C SER A 617 -53.13 -45.02 -2.83
N GLU A 618 -52.25 -45.62 -3.63
CA GLU A 618 -52.52 -46.95 -4.25
C GLU A 618 -51.74 -48.14 -3.64
N ASN A 619 -50.97 -47.97 -2.56
CA ASN A 619 -50.15 -49.06 -2.00
C ASN A 619 -50.54 -49.54 -0.58
N GLU A 620 -51.77 -49.31 -0.09
CA GLU A 620 -52.20 -49.81 1.24
C GLU A 620 -53.47 -50.66 1.26
N SER A 621 -53.91 -51.22 0.13
CA SER A 621 -55.06 -52.12 0.15
C SER A 621 -54.95 -53.28 -0.83
N GLU A 622 -53.98 -54.17 -0.60
CA GLU A 622 -54.06 -55.57 -1.06
C GLU A 622 -53.02 -56.44 -0.32
N GLU A 623 -53.36 -56.84 0.92
CA GLU A 623 -52.90 -58.11 1.50
C GLU A 623 -53.90 -58.52 2.59
N PHE A 624 -54.75 -59.49 2.24
CA PHE A 624 -55.56 -60.33 3.14
C PHE A 624 -55.11 -61.78 2.94
#